data_AF-A0A0M7DB50-F1
#
_entry.id   AF-A0A0M7DB50-F1
#
_cell.length_a   1.000
_cell.length_b   1.000
_cell.length_c   1.000
_cell.angle_alpha   90.00
_cell.angle_beta   90.00
_cell.angle_gamma   90.00
#
_symmetry.space_group_name_H-M   'P 1'
#
loop_
_entity.id
_entity.type
_entity.pdbx_description
1 polymer ?
#
loop_
_entity_poly.entity_id
_entity_poly.type
_entity_poly.pdbx_seq_one_letter_code
_entity_poly.pdbx_strand_id
1 'polypeptide(L)'
;MRYFAVVVSSILMCGSSLAASVNSATLPELAEALNTRFEVMKDVAGYKAANHLPVEDLPREKNVLLKAQDAARDVMLDPQSIDAFVQTQMAVSKNIQYRYLDRWRCSLKKRGSPARWQK
;
A
#
# COMPACT_ATOMS: atom_id res chain seq x y z
N MET A 1 22.53 17.64 -56.07
CA MET A 1 23.05 18.45 -54.95
C MET A 1 21.98 19.18 -54.13
N ARG A 2 20.93 19.79 -54.74
CA ARG A 2 19.88 20.50 -53.97
C ARG A 2 18.93 19.59 -53.15
N TYR A 3 18.61 18.39 -53.63
CA TYR A 3 17.74 17.45 -52.91
C TYR A 3 18.40 16.76 -51.72
N PHE A 4 19.73 16.57 -51.78
CA PHE A 4 20.50 15.98 -50.68
C PHE A 4 20.49 16.90 -49.44
N ALA A 5 20.59 18.22 -49.67
CA ALA A 5 20.51 19.21 -48.60
C ALA A 5 19.10 19.27 -47.94
N VAL A 6 18.03 19.04 -48.72
CA VAL A 6 16.66 19.03 -48.19
C VAL A 6 16.41 17.80 -47.32
N VAL A 7 16.88 16.61 -47.72
CA VAL A 7 16.72 15.37 -46.94
C VAL A 7 17.48 15.42 -45.62
N VAL A 8 18.68 16.02 -45.60
CA VAL A 8 19.49 16.17 -44.37
C VAL A 8 18.85 17.17 -43.40
N SER A 9 18.16 18.21 -43.89
CA SER A 9 17.46 19.18 -43.04
C SER A 9 16.23 18.60 -42.34
N SER A 10 15.56 17.61 -42.94
CA SER A 10 14.36 16.97 -42.37
C SER A 10 14.69 16.03 -41.21
N ILE A 11 15.89 15.44 -41.20
CA ILE A 11 16.35 14.50 -40.17
C ILE A 11 16.68 15.23 -38.85
N LEU A 12 17.06 16.50 -38.91
CA LEU A 12 17.45 17.30 -37.73
C LEU A 12 16.26 17.81 -36.89
N MET A 13 15.04 17.85 -37.42
CA MET A 13 13.84 18.35 -36.70
C MET A 13 13.06 17.27 -35.94
N CYS A 14 13.43 15.99 -36.05
CA CYS A 14 12.71 14.86 -35.41
C CYS A 14 13.36 14.39 -34.09
N GLY A 15 14.23 15.20 -33.48
CA GLY A 15 15.13 14.79 -32.40
C GLY A 15 14.80 15.29 -30.99
N SER A 16 13.68 15.98 -30.77
CA SER A 16 13.30 16.45 -29.44
C SER A 16 12.40 15.44 -28.73
N SER A 17 12.93 14.27 -28.43
CA SER A 17 12.33 13.39 -27.42
C SER A 17 12.54 14.06 -26.06
N LEU A 18 11.49 14.69 -25.52
CA LEU A 18 11.45 15.08 -24.12
C LEU A 18 11.49 13.79 -23.28
N ALA A 19 12.70 13.37 -22.89
CA ALA A 19 12.87 12.33 -21.88
C ALA A 19 12.34 12.90 -20.56
N ALA A 20 11.06 12.69 -20.28
CA ALA A 20 10.53 12.88 -18.94
C ALA A 20 11.36 11.96 -18.03
N SER A 21 12.13 12.54 -17.12
CA SER A 21 12.85 11.78 -16.11
C SER A 21 11.81 11.01 -15.32
N VAL A 22 11.77 9.68 -15.49
CA VAL A 22 10.94 8.81 -14.68
C VAL A 22 11.49 8.94 -13.27
N ASN A 23 10.77 9.63 -12.38
CA ASN A 23 11.17 9.75 -10.99
C ASN A 23 10.91 8.39 -10.32
N SER A 24 11.86 7.48 -10.47
CA SER A 24 11.80 6.16 -9.86
C SER A 24 11.77 6.35 -8.35
N ALA A 25 10.68 5.91 -7.72
CA ALA A 25 10.58 5.88 -6.27
C ALA A 25 11.76 5.08 -5.71
N THR A 26 12.49 5.66 -4.77
CA THR A 26 13.62 4.99 -4.14
C THR A 26 13.11 3.98 -3.10
N LEU A 27 13.91 2.96 -2.79
CA LEU A 27 13.55 1.98 -1.76
C LEU A 27 13.21 2.63 -0.40
N PRO A 28 13.92 3.69 0.06
CA PRO A 28 13.53 4.44 1.26
C PRO A 28 12.12 5.06 1.17
N GLU A 29 11.78 5.71 0.06
CA GLU A 29 10.45 6.32 -0.12
C GLU A 29 9.34 5.28 -0.09
N LEU A 30 9.57 4.11 -0.71
CA LEU A 30 8.62 3.00 -0.65
C LEU A 30 8.45 2.49 0.79
N ALA A 31 9.54 2.34 1.54
CA ALA A 31 9.49 1.90 2.93
C ALA A 31 8.76 2.91 3.83
N GLU A 32 8.96 4.21 3.61
CA GLU A 32 8.24 5.27 4.30
C GLU A 32 6.74 5.20 4.02
N ALA A 33 6.34 5.07 2.75
CA ALA A 33 4.92 4.92 2.37
C ALA A 33 4.25 3.70 3.01
N LEU A 34 4.97 2.57 3.10
CA LEU A 34 4.50 1.38 3.81
C LEU A 34 4.31 1.66 5.30
N ASN A 35 5.26 2.34 5.94
CA ASN A 35 5.17 2.69 7.35
C ASN A 35 3.96 3.58 7.63
N THR A 36 3.77 4.66 6.85
CA THR A 36 2.60 5.55 6.99
C THR A 36 1.28 4.76 6.87
N ARG A 37 1.20 3.83 5.92
CA ARG A 37 0.03 2.95 5.77
C ARG A 37 -0.19 2.05 6.99
N PHE A 38 0.86 1.57 7.63
CA PHE A 38 0.77 0.66 8.78
C PHE A 38 0.58 1.37 10.12
N GLU A 39 1.04 2.62 10.27
CA GLU A 39 0.90 3.41 11.50
C GLU A 39 -0.55 3.58 11.94
N VAL A 40 -1.46 3.81 10.99
CA VAL A 40 -2.89 4.00 11.27
C VAL A 40 -3.62 2.73 11.70
N MET A 41 -2.99 1.54 11.61
CA MET A 41 -3.66 0.26 11.90
C MET A 41 -4.05 0.08 13.37
N LYS A 42 -3.39 0.79 14.29
CA LYS A 42 -3.83 0.85 15.69
C LYS A 42 -5.21 1.48 15.81
N ASP A 43 -5.43 2.60 15.13
CA ASP A 43 -6.68 3.35 15.22
C ASP A 43 -7.80 2.64 14.46
N VAL A 44 -7.48 2.01 13.32
CA VAL A 44 -8.41 1.11 12.62
C VAL A 44 -8.85 -0.05 13.51
N ALA A 45 -7.92 -0.69 14.23
CA ALA A 45 -8.26 -1.76 15.18
C ALA A 45 -9.20 -1.25 16.28
N GLY A 46 -8.92 -0.06 16.82
CA GLY A 46 -9.74 0.58 17.84
C GLY A 46 -11.16 0.88 17.34
N TYR A 47 -11.27 1.46 16.15
CA TYR A 47 -12.55 1.73 15.50
C TYR A 47 -13.36 0.45 15.28
N LYS A 48 -12.73 -0.60 14.73
CA LYS A 48 -13.40 -1.89 14.50
C LYS A 48 -13.85 -2.55 15.79
N ALA A 49 -13.02 -2.50 16.85
CA ALA A 49 -13.39 -3.01 18.16
C ALA A 49 -14.60 -2.29 18.76
N ALA A 50 -14.64 -0.95 18.66
CA ALA A 50 -15.72 -0.13 19.18
C ALA A 50 -17.05 -0.34 18.43
N ASN A 51 -16.98 -0.63 17.13
CA ASN A 51 -18.16 -0.82 16.28
C ASN A 51 -18.51 -2.30 16.03
N HIS A 52 -17.86 -3.23 16.72
CA HIS A 52 -18.05 -4.68 16.53
C HIS A 52 -17.86 -5.16 15.08
N LEU A 53 -16.94 -4.53 14.35
CA LEU A 53 -16.62 -4.87 12.97
C LEU A 53 -15.50 -5.92 12.91
N PRO A 54 -15.56 -6.88 11.97
CA PRO A 54 -14.51 -7.87 11.81
C PRO A 54 -13.23 -7.25 11.24
N VAL A 55 -12.07 -7.76 11.66
CA VAL A 55 -10.76 -7.36 11.09
C VAL A 55 -10.65 -7.80 9.64
N GLU A 56 -11.05 -9.03 9.33
CA GLU A 56 -11.11 -9.59 7.99
C GLU A 56 -12.46 -9.32 7.33
N ASP A 57 -12.40 -8.80 6.11
CA ASP A 57 -13.56 -8.43 5.30
C ASP A 57 -13.24 -8.76 3.83
N LEU A 58 -13.54 -10.00 3.43
CA LEU A 58 -13.20 -10.53 2.10
C LEU A 58 -13.80 -9.69 0.95
N PRO A 59 -15.08 -9.26 1.01
CA PRO A 59 -15.63 -8.34 0.02
C PRO A 59 -14.82 -7.03 -0.11
N ARG A 60 -14.46 -6.40 1.02
CA ARG A 60 -13.65 -5.18 1.00
C ARG A 60 -12.23 -5.44 0.50
N GLU A 61 -11.60 -6.54 0.87
CA GLU A 61 -10.25 -6.91 0.42
C GLU A 61 -10.22 -7.11 -1.09
N LYS A 62 -11.24 -7.77 -1.67
CA LYS A 62 -11.40 -7.88 -3.13
C LYS A 62 -11.50 -6.50 -3.79
N ASN A 63 -12.28 -5.59 -3.22
CA ASN A 63 -12.41 -4.23 -3.74
C ASN A 63 -11.11 -3.42 -3.66
N VAL A 64 -10.30 -3.62 -2.61
CA VAL A 64 -8.97 -3.00 -2.50
C VAL A 64 -8.05 -3.51 -3.59
N LEU A 65 -8.05 -4.82 -3.85
CA LEU A 65 -7.23 -5.43 -4.89
C LEU A 65 -7.63 -4.92 -6.29
N LEU A 66 -8.93 -4.90 -6.59
CA LEU A 66 -9.44 -4.37 -7.86
C LEU A 66 -9.02 -2.91 -8.07
N LYS A 67 -9.15 -2.05 -7.06
CA LYS A 67 -8.71 -0.66 -7.16
C LYS A 67 -7.19 -0.53 -7.38
N ALA A 68 -6.39 -1.41 -6.78
CA ALA A 68 -4.95 -1.41 -7.00
C ALA A 68 -4.58 -1.88 -8.42
N GLN A 69 -5.31 -2.87 -8.93
CA GLN A 69 -5.19 -3.31 -10.33
C GLN A 69 -5.60 -2.20 -11.31
N ASP A 70 -6.64 -1.43 -11.00
CA ASP A 70 -7.06 -0.27 -11.79
C ASP A 70 -5.95 0.79 -11.83
N ALA A 71 -5.43 1.16 -10.65
CA ALA A 71 -4.33 2.11 -10.55
C ALA A 71 -3.05 1.63 -11.26
N ALA A 72 -2.77 0.33 -11.27
CA ALA A 72 -1.67 -0.25 -12.02
C ALA A 72 -1.84 -0.07 -13.53
N ARG A 73 -3.06 -0.23 -14.07
CA ARG A 73 -3.35 0.02 -15.49
C ARG A 73 -3.13 1.48 -15.86
N ASP A 74 -3.52 2.40 -14.99
CA ASP A 74 -3.36 3.85 -15.22
C ASP A 74 -1.89 4.26 -15.41
N VAL A 75 -0.97 3.51 -14.81
CA VAL A 75 0.49 3.72 -14.94
C VAL A 75 1.17 2.69 -15.84
N MET A 76 0.41 1.96 -16.66
CA MET A 76 0.89 0.96 -17.62
C MET A 76 1.67 -0.22 -17.00
N LEU A 77 1.40 -0.55 -15.75
CA LEU A 77 1.89 -1.78 -15.12
C LEU A 77 0.94 -2.94 -15.40
N ASP A 78 1.48 -4.16 -15.46
CA ASP A 78 0.66 -5.38 -15.48
C ASP A 78 -0.14 -5.49 -14.17
N PRO A 79 -1.48 -5.48 -14.22
CA PRO A 79 -2.31 -5.54 -13.01
C PRO A 79 -2.09 -6.81 -12.18
N GLN A 80 -1.69 -7.92 -12.80
CA GLN A 80 -1.47 -9.17 -12.06
C GLN A 80 -0.14 -9.15 -11.30
N SER A 81 0.84 -8.37 -11.78
CA SER A 81 2.17 -8.27 -11.17
C SER A 81 2.18 -7.70 -9.75
N ILE A 82 1.17 -6.90 -9.38
CA ILE A 82 1.08 -6.22 -8.07
C ILE A 82 0.26 -7.00 -7.04
N ASP A 83 -0.44 -8.07 -7.44
CA ASP A 83 -1.41 -8.77 -6.59
C ASP A 83 -0.77 -9.29 -5.29
N ALA A 84 0.35 -10.01 -5.42
CA ALA A 84 1.05 -10.57 -4.27
C ALA A 84 1.51 -9.47 -3.30
N PHE A 85 1.95 -8.33 -3.82
CA PHE A 85 2.40 -7.21 -2.99
C PHE A 85 1.24 -6.59 -2.20
N VAL A 86 0.12 -6.30 -2.86
CA VAL A 86 -1.07 -5.71 -2.22
C VAL A 86 -1.71 -6.67 -1.23
N GLN A 87 -1.83 -7.95 -1.58
CA GLN A 87 -2.32 -8.98 -0.66
C GLN A 87 -1.43 -9.13 0.57
N THR A 88 -0.11 -9.09 0.41
CA THR A 88 0.84 -9.11 1.53
C THR A 88 0.63 -7.90 2.44
N GLN A 89 0.48 -6.69 1.89
CA GLN A 89 0.17 -5.49 2.68
C GLN A 89 -1.16 -5.60 3.44
N MET A 90 -2.19 -6.23 2.86
CA MET A 90 -3.45 -6.49 3.56
C MET A 90 -3.26 -7.47 4.72
N ALA A 91 -2.52 -8.56 4.50
CA ALA A 91 -2.19 -9.53 5.55
C ALA A 91 -1.41 -8.89 6.72
N VAL A 92 -0.39 -8.09 6.42
CA VAL A 92 0.39 -7.36 7.45
C VAL A 92 -0.51 -6.40 8.23
N SER A 93 -1.37 -5.65 7.54
CA SER A 93 -2.35 -4.76 8.19
C SER A 93 -3.28 -5.50 9.15
N LYS A 94 -3.76 -6.70 8.78
CA LYS A 94 -4.58 -7.54 9.65
C LYS A 94 -3.79 -8.01 10.87
N ASN A 95 -2.56 -8.47 10.69
CA ASN A 95 -1.69 -8.90 11.79
C ASN A 95 -1.42 -7.79 12.82
N ILE A 96 -1.19 -6.55 12.35
CA ILE A 96 -1.02 -5.40 13.24
C ILE A 96 -2.30 -5.16 14.05
N GLN A 97 -3.47 -5.19 13.40
CA GLN A 97 -4.76 -5.01 14.08
C GLN A 97 -4.99 -6.10 15.15
N TYR A 98 -4.81 -7.37 14.79
CA TYR A 98 -4.96 -8.49 15.73
C TYR A 98 -4.06 -8.34 16.95
N ARG A 99 -2.79 -7.97 16.76
CA ARG A 99 -1.85 -7.72 17.87
C ARG A 99 -2.36 -6.66 18.85
N TYR A 100 -2.97 -5.58 18.36
CA TYR A 100 -3.55 -4.54 19.24
C TYR A 100 -4.80 -5.03 19.97
N LEU A 101 -5.70 -5.74 19.27
CA LEU A 101 -6.89 -6.32 19.88
C LEU A 101 -6.54 -7.30 21.01
N ASP A 102 -5.56 -8.18 20.79
CA ASP A 102 -5.08 -9.13 21.80
C ASP A 102 -4.44 -8.41 22.98
N ARG A 103 -3.62 -7.39 22.72
CA ARG A 103 -3.04 -6.55 23.78
C ARG A 103 -4.12 -5.92 24.64
N TRP A 104 -5.17 -5.35 24.04
CA TRP A 104 -6.27 -4.75 24.79
C TRP A 104 -7.07 -5.78 25.58
N ARG A 105 -7.37 -6.94 24.98
CA ARG A 105 -8.04 -8.06 25.66
C ARG A 105 -7.27 -8.51 26.90
N CYS A 106 -5.94 -8.69 26.78
CA CYS A 106 -5.07 -9.03 27.90
C CYS A 106 -5.03 -7.93 28.97
N SER A 107 -4.99 -6.66 28.58
CA SER A 107 -4.99 -5.52 29.52
C SER A 107 -6.29 -5.44 30.31
N LEU A 108 -7.43 -5.70 29.68
CA LEU A 108 -8.74 -5.73 30.32
C LEU A 108 -8.83 -6.89 31.32
N LYS A 109 -8.35 -8.08 30.93
CA LYS A 109 -8.30 -9.24 31.84
C LYS A 109 -7.43 -8.97 33.07
N LYS A 110 -6.28 -8.31 32.91
CA LYS A 110 -5.43 -7.91 34.04
C LYS A 110 -6.14 -6.94 34.99
N ARG A 111 -6.87 -5.96 34.45
CA ARG A 111 -7.66 -5.00 35.26
C ARG A 111 -8.84 -5.65 35.99
N GLY A 112 -9.49 -6.63 35.37
CA GLY A 112 -10.63 -7.34 35.95
C GLY A 112 -10.25 -8.46 36.92
N SER A 113 -8.99 -8.89 36.96
CA SER A 113 -8.50 -9.84 37.97
C SER A 113 -8.29 -9.12 39.30
N PRO A 114 -9.01 -9.47 40.39
CA PRO A 114 -8.68 -8.96 41.71
C PRO A 114 -7.24 -9.34 42.04
N ALA A 115 -6.46 -8.41 42.61
CA ALA A 115 -5.08 -8.61 43.00
C ALA A 115 -4.96 -9.90 43.84
N ARG A 116 -4.56 -10.98 43.19
CA ARG A 116 -4.56 -12.33 43.78
C ARG A 116 -3.27 -12.49 44.55
N TRP A 117 -3.34 -12.17 45.84
CA TRP A 117 -2.51 -12.65 46.96
C TRP A 117 -1.00 -12.72 46.70
N GLN A 118 -0.30 -11.62 47.01
CA GLN A 118 1.04 -11.72 47.60
C GLN A 118 0.85 -12.07 49.08
N LYS A 119 0.98 -13.36 49.41
CA LYS A 119 1.38 -13.82 50.74
C LYS A 119 2.78 -14.40 50.61
#